data_AF-A0A830E407-F1
#
_entry.id   AF-A0A830E407-F1
#
_cell.length_a   1.000
_cell.length_b   1.000
_cell.length_c   1.000
_cell.angle_alpha   90.00
_cell.angle_beta   90.00
_cell.angle_gamma   90.00
#
_symmetry.space_group_name_H-M   'P 1'
#
loop_
_entity.id
_entity.type
_entity.pdbx_description
1 polymer ?
#
loop_
_entity_poly.entity_id
_entity_poly.type
_entity_poly.pdbx_seq_one_letter_code
_entity_poly.pdbx_strand_id
1 'polypeptide(L)' 'MRRVRPSFADLTIEFTDRDLALKLIEEWAEKSTFPVQVIYGPEGCGKTAWLL' A
#
# COMPACT_ATOMS: atom_id res chain seq x y z
N MET A 1 -0.97 2.24 15.12
CA MET A 1 -2.09 3.20 15.23
C MET A 1 -3.42 2.46 15.05
N ARG A 2 -4.57 3.15 15.11
CA ARG A 2 -5.94 2.57 15.19
C ARG A 2 -6.24 1.78 13.90
N ARG A 3 -6.57 0.48 14.02
CA ARG A 3 -6.93 -0.39 12.89
C ARG A 3 -8.19 0.14 12.20
N VAL A 4 -8.06 0.69 11.01
CA VAL A 4 -9.19 1.13 10.20
C VAL A 4 -9.61 -0.05 9.32
N ARG A 5 -10.91 -0.37 9.31
CA ARG A 5 -11.49 -1.39 8.42
C ARG A 5 -12.36 -0.69 7.37
N PRO A 6 -11.76 -0.10 6.33
CA PRO A 6 -12.54 0.44 5.22
C PRO A 6 -13.18 -0.71 4.43
N SER A 7 -14.45 -0.52 4.07
CA SER A 7 -15.14 -1.36 3.09
C SER A 7 -14.91 -0.78 1.70
N PHE A 8 -14.26 -1.52 0.82
CA PHE A 8 -14.09 -1.15 -0.59
C PHE A 8 -14.55 -2.31 -1.48
N ALA A 9 -15.48 -2.05 -2.41
CA ALA A 9 -15.99 -3.05 -3.36
C ALA A 9 -16.35 -4.41 -2.72
N ASP A 10 -17.21 -4.38 -1.68
CA ASP A 10 -17.66 -5.55 -0.89
C ASP A 10 -16.55 -6.31 -0.13
N LEU A 11 -15.32 -5.80 -0.11
CA LEU A 11 -14.21 -6.33 0.69
C LEU A 11 -14.04 -5.50 1.96
N THR A 12 -14.15 -6.15 3.12
CA THR A 12 -13.73 -5.56 4.41
C THR A 12 -12.26 -5.89 4.60
N ILE A 13 -11.39 -4.91 4.39
CA ILE A 13 -9.93 -5.10 4.50
C ILE A 13 -9.47 -4.54 5.84
N GLU A 14 -8.78 -5.36 6.63
CA GLU A 14 -8.08 -4.86 7.81
C GLU A 14 -6.80 -4.15 7.34
N PHE A 15 -6.81 -2.82 7.30
CA PHE A 15 -5.61 -2.05 6.99
C PHE A 15 -4.66 -2.15 8.19
N THR A 16 -3.61 -2.96 8.05
CA THR A 16 -2.42 -2.92 8.89
C THR A 16 -1.62 -1.66 8.55
N ASP A 17 -1.00 -1.01 9.57
CA ASP A 17 -0.24 0.25 9.42
C ASP A 17 0.63 0.23 8.15
N ARG A 18 0.36 1.17 7.24
CA ARG A 18 1.05 1.32 5.94
C ARG A 18 1.95 2.55 5.87
N ASP A 19 2.35 3.11 7.00
CA ASP A 19 3.11 4.37 7.06
C ASP A 19 4.36 4.35 6.18
N LEU A 20 5.11 3.25 6.20
CA LEU A 20 6.27 3.08 5.33
C LEU A 20 5.88 3.03 3.84
N ALA A 21 4.78 2.35 3.53
CA ALA A 21 4.29 2.21 2.18
C ALA A 21 3.83 3.56 1.61
N LEU A 22 3.14 4.38 2.41
CA LEU A 22 2.73 5.72 2.02
C LEU A 22 3.93 6.64 1.80
N LYS A 23 4.92 6.62 2.70
CA LYS A 23 6.15 7.41 2.55
C LYS A 23 6.93 7.06 1.27
N LEU A 24 6.95 5.79 0.87
CA LEU A 24 7.58 5.37 -0.39
C LEU A 24 6.87 5.98 -1.61
N ILE A 25 5.54 6.05 -1.60
CA ILE A 25 4.78 6.72 -2.67
C ILE A 25 5.14 8.20 -2.77
N GLU A 26 5.24 8.90 -1.64
CA GLU A 26 5.66 10.31 -1.60
C GLU A 26 7.05 10.48 -2.22
N GLU A 27 8.03 9.68 -1.80
CA GLU A 27 9.39 9.75 -2.35
C GLU A 27 9.45 9.42 -3.85
N TRP A 28 8.66 8.46 -4.33
CA TRP A 28 8.61 8.11 -5.75
C TRP A 28 7.96 9.22 -6.58
N ALA A 29 6.90 9.84 -6.06
CA ALA A 29 6.25 10.98 -6.69
C ALA A 29 7.21 12.18 -6.83
N GLU A 30 8.05 12.43 -5.83
CA GLU A 30 9.06 13.49 -5.87
C GLU A 30 10.21 13.20 -6.86
N LYS A 31 10.67 11.95 -6.93
CA LYS A 31 11.89 11.58 -7.68
C LYS A 31 11.62 11.16 -9.14
N SER A 32 10.37 11.20 -9.59
CA SER A 32 9.92 10.72 -10.91
C SER A 32 10.01 9.20 -11.07
N THR A 33 9.52 8.64 -12.19
CA THR A 33 9.24 7.20 -12.39
C THR A 33 10.46 6.28 -12.51
N PHE A 34 11.62 6.70 -12.00
CA PHE A 34 12.85 5.94 -12.02
C PHE A 34 13.39 5.83 -10.59
N PRO A 35 13.70 4.64 -10.06
CA PRO A 35 13.83 3.32 -10.70
C PRO A 35 12.59 2.40 -10.61
N VAL A 36 12.68 1.19 -11.18
CA VAL A 36 11.68 0.11 -11.03
C VAL A 36 11.52 -0.27 -9.56
N GLN A 37 10.28 -0.31 -9.09
CA GLN A 37 9.96 -0.64 -7.70
C GLN A 37 9.43 -2.07 -7.58
N VAL A 38 9.95 -2.82 -6.60
CA VAL A 38 9.55 -4.22 -6.35
C VAL A 38 8.88 -4.30 -4.99
N ILE A 39 7.66 -4.83 -4.97
CA ILE A 39 6.84 -4.96 -3.76
C ILE A 39 6.72 -6.44 -3.42
N TYR A 40 7.24 -6.82 -2.25
CA TYR A 40 7.24 -8.20 -1.75
C TYR A 40 6.32 -8.37 -0.54
N GLY A 41 5.86 -9.60 -0.33
CA GLY A 41 5.04 -9.96 0.83
C GLY A 41 4.20 -11.21 0.59
N PRO A 42 3.64 -11.83 1.64
CA PRO A 42 2.81 -13.03 1.55
C PRO A 42 1.60 -12.86 0.63
N GLU A 43 1.05 -13.97 0.14
CA GLU A 43 -0.22 -13.96 -0.58
C GLU A 43 -1.33 -13.32 0.29
N GLY A 44 -2.22 -12.55 -0.34
CA GLY A 44 -3.31 -11.87 0.38
C GLY A 44 -2.91 -10.62 1.19
N CYS A 45 -1.63 -10.21 1.27
CA CYS A 45 -1.22 -9.04 2.08
C CYS A 45 -1.56 -7.67 1.46
N GLY A 46 -2.31 -7.64 0.36
CA GLY A 46 -2.78 -6.41 -0.27
C GLY A 46 -1.71 -5.62 -1.06
N LYS A 47 -0.71 -6.31 -1.64
CA LYS A 47 0.32 -5.69 -2.52
C LYS A 47 -0.32 -4.96 -3.71
N THR A 48 -1.24 -5.62 -4.43
CA THR A 48 -1.95 -5.03 -5.57
C THR A 48 -2.84 -3.87 -5.14
N ALA A 49 -3.58 -4.04 -4.04
CA ALA A 49 -4.45 -2.99 -3.48
C ALA A 49 -3.67 -1.77 -2.94
N TRP A 50 -2.34 -1.84 -2.82
CA TRP A 50 -1.51 -0.68 -2.50
C TRP A 50 -1.24 0.21 -3.73
N LEU A 51 -1.23 -0.38 -4.93
CA LEU A 51 -0.85 0.29 -6.18
C LEU A 51 -2.05 0.81 -6.99
N LEU A 52 -3.26 0.38 -6.66
CA LEU A 52 -4.52 0.82 -7.27
C LEU A 52 -5.08 2.01 -6.50
#